data_AF-A0A9P7QU12-F1
#
_entry.id   AF-A0A9P7QU12-F1
#
_cell.length_a   1.000
_cell.length_b   1.000
_cell.length_c   1.000
_cell.angle_alpha   90.00
_cell.angle_beta   90.00
_cell.angle_gamma   90.00
#
_symmetry.space_group_name_H-M   'P 1'
#
loop_
_entity.id
_entity.type
_entity.pdbx_description
1 polymer ?
#
loop_
_entity_poly.entity_id
_entity_poly.type
_entity_poly.pdbx_seq_one_letter_code
_entity_poly.pdbx_strand_id
1 'polypeptide(L)'
;MSPHALPMFAEQAQTDVLALMKKYAITQNGFLPADAPVKVLSDPYYSPWETIVHHLPELLKAGKLRQDVKGLPLLSTNKLRSQSEWRRAYVILIFLAHAYIWGGEQAEQ
;
A
#
# COMPACT_ATOMS: atom_id res chain seq x y z
N MET A 1 -22.14 -26.47 -39.43
CA MET A 1 -22.04 -26.27 -37.96
C MET A 1 -20.99 -27.25 -37.46
N SER A 2 -19.89 -26.77 -36.87
CA SER A 2 -18.72 -27.61 -36.60
C SER A 2 -18.95 -28.52 -35.38
N PRO A 3 -18.84 -29.86 -35.51
CA PRO A 3 -19.17 -30.82 -34.44
C PRO A 3 -18.08 -30.97 -33.35
N HIS A 4 -17.05 -30.11 -33.33
CA HIS A 4 -15.86 -30.27 -32.48
C HIS A 4 -15.74 -29.23 -31.35
N ALA A 5 -16.64 -28.27 -31.23
CA ALA A 5 -16.64 -27.35 -30.09
C ALA A 5 -17.38 -28.00 -28.92
N LEU A 6 -16.66 -28.75 -28.09
CA LEU A 6 -17.20 -29.32 -26.85
C LEU A 6 -17.26 -28.20 -25.79
N PRO A 7 -18.45 -27.71 -25.41
CA PRO A 7 -18.61 -26.56 -24.50
C PRO A 7 -17.96 -26.77 -23.13
N MET A 8 -17.81 -28.03 -22.69
CA MET A 8 -17.22 -28.38 -21.40
C MET A 8 -15.76 -27.93 -21.22
N PHE A 9 -14.94 -27.87 -22.28
CA PHE A 9 -13.55 -27.44 -22.14
C PHE A 9 -13.41 -25.94 -21.92
N ALA A 10 -14.32 -25.14 -22.46
CA ALA A 10 -14.30 -23.69 -22.30
C ALA A 10 -14.72 -23.27 -20.87
N GLU A 11 -15.75 -23.90 -20.31
CA GLU A 11 -16.19 -23.62 -18.93
C GLU A 11 -15.17 -24.07 -17.87
N GLN A 12 -14.54 -25.24 -18.07
CA GLN A 12 -13.49 -25.74 -17.19
C GLN A 12 -12.27 -24.80 -17.21
N ALA A 13 -11.79 -24.42 -18.39
CA ALA A 13 -10.66 -23.51 -18.54
C ALA A 13 -10.93 -22.12 -17.96
N GLN A 14 -12.15 -21.59 -18.11
CA GLN A 14 -12.54 -20.29 -17.54
C GLN A 14 -12.56 -20.34 -15.99
N THR A 15 -13.00 -21.46 -15.42
CA THR A 15 -13.01 -21.70 -13.97
C THR A 15 -11.58 -21.77 -13.41
N ASP A 16 -10.68 -22.45 -14.12
CA ASP A 16 -9.27 -22.56 -13.74
C ASP A 16 -8.56 -21.20 -13.77
N VAL A 17 -8.83 -20.36 -14.78
CA VAL A 17 -8.29 -18.99 -14.86
C VAL A 17 -8.77 -18.13 -13.71
N LEU A 18 -10.07 -18.16 -13.38
CA LEU A 18 -10.61 -17.37 -12.27
C LEU A 18 -10.03 -17.80 -10.92
N ALA A 19 -9.81 -19.11 -10.74
CA ALA A 19 -9.15 -19.64 -9.55
C ALA A 19 -7.68 -19.15 -9.45
N LEU A 20 -6.94 -19.13 -10.57
CA LEU A 20 -5.57 -18.61 -10.62
C LEU A 20 -5.52 -17.10 -10.33
N MET A 21 -6.42 -16.31 -10.92
CA MET A 21 -6.51 -14.87 -10.67
C MET A 21 -6.71 -14.58 -9.17
N LYS A 22 -7.65 -15.30 -8.53
CA LYS A 22 -7.86 -15.19 -7.08
C LYS A 22 -6.62 -15.61 -6.28
N LYS A 23 -5.97 -16.72 -6.66
CA LYS A 23 -4.78 -17.24 -5.97
C LYS A 23 -3.61 -16.24 -5.99
N TYR A 24 -3.40 -15.56 -7.12
CA TYR A 24 -2.31 -14.59 -7.30
C TYR A 24 -2.73 -13.13 -7.06
N ALA A 25 -3.92 -12.92 -6.48
CA ALA A 25 -4.47 -11.60 -6.20
C ALA A 25 -4.54 -10.66 -7.42
N ILE A 26 -4.76 -11.24 -8.62
CA ILE A 26 -5.00 -10.48 -9.85
C ILE A 26 -6.46 -10.06 -9.84
N THR A 27 -6.69 -8.77 -9.99
CA THR A 27 -8.01 -8.15 -10.00
C THR A 27 -8.41 -7.75 -11.43
N GLN A 28 -9.59 -7.16 -11.58
CA GLN A 28 -10.01 -6.50 -12.82
C GLN A 28 -9.07 -5.37 -13.27
N ASN A 29 -8.28 -4.81 -12.35
CA ASN A 29 -7.26 -3.80 -12.61
C ASN A 29 -5.86 -4.43 -12.82
N GLY A 30 -5.76 -5.73 -13.10
CA GLY A 30 -4.50 -6.47 -13.18
C GLY A 30 -3.89 -6.68 -11.80
N PHE A 31 -2.64 -6.26 -11.59
CA PHE A 31 -1.94 -6.40 -10.30
C PHE A 31 -2.26 -5.27 -9.30
N LEU A 32 -3.08 -4.29 -9.69
CA LEU A 32 -3.58 -3.28 -8.78
C LEU A 32 -4.75 -3.81 -7.94
N PRO A 33 -5.00 -3.25 -6.74
CA PRO A 33 -6.19 -3.57 -5.98
C PRO A 33 -7.49 -3.32 -6.77
N ALA A 34 -8.54 -4.09 -6.46
CA ALA A 34 -9.85 -3.93 -7.10
C ALA A 34 -10.49 -2.59 -6.72
N ASP A 35 -10.35 -2.22 -5.45
CA ASP A 35 -10.82 -0.96 -4.87
C ASP A 35 -9.72 0.10 -4.86
N ALA A 36 -10.13 1.37 -4.81
CA ALA A 36 -9.19 2.48 -4.67
C ALA A 36 -8.38 2.36 -3.35
N PRO A 37 -7.07 2.70 -3.36
CA PRO A 37 -6.28 2.73 -2.14
C PRO A 37 -6.88 3.66 -1.08
N VAL A 38 -6.79 3.25 0.18
CA VAL A 38 -7.24 4.07 1.32
C VAL A 38 -6.47 5.39 1.36
N LYS A 39 -7.20 6.50 1.51
CA LYS A 39 -6.63 7.86 1.52
C LYS A 39 -6.14 8.34 2.89
N VAL A 40 -6.59 7.71 3.98
CA VAL A 40 -6.17 7.98 5.36
C VAL A 40 -6.44 6.75 6.24
N LEU A 41 -5.53 6.39 7.14
CA LEU A 41 -5.78 5.42 8.21
C LEU A 41 -6.78 6.03 9.18
N SER A 42 -7.98 5.45 9.26
CA SER A 42 -9.10 6.06 9.98
C SER A 42 -8.98 5.94 11.50
N ASP A 43 -8.20 4.97 12.01
CA ASP A 43 -7.91 4.88 13.45
C ASP A 43 -6.97 6.04 13.87
N PRO A 44 -7.41 6.94 14.76
CA PRO A 44 -6.62 8.08 15.22
C PRO A 44 -5.28 7.69 15.86
N TYR A 45 -5.13 6.45 16.29
CA TYR A 45 -3.87 5.89 16.78
C TYR A 45 -2.72 6.05 15.77
N TYR A 46 -3.01 6.02 14.47
CA TYR A 46 -2.02 6.20 13.39
C TYR A 46 -1.89 7.64 12.89
N SER A 47 -2.56 8.60 13.53
CA SER A 47 -2.46 10.02 13.18
C SER A 47 -1.02 10.59 13.19
N PRO A 48 -0.07 10.12 14.02
CA PRO A 48 1.31 10.60 13.94
C PRO A 48 1.98 10.27 12.58
N TRP A 49 1.74 9.07 12.04
CA TRP A 49 2.25 8.69 10.72
C TRP A 49 1.59 9.51 9.61
N GLU A 50 0.26 9.66 9.67
CA GLU A 50 -0.52 10.42 8.71
C GLU A 50 -0.13 11.90 8.66
N THR A 51 0.12 12.50 9.82
CA THR A 51 0.47 13.92 9.90
C THR A 51 1.79 14.21 9.21
N ILE A 52 2.82 13.40 9.42
CA ILE A 52 4.14 13.64 8.82
C ILE A 52 4.11 13.39 7.31
N VAL A 53 3.48 12.30 6.85
CA VAL A 53 3.45 12.00 5.41
C VAL A 53 2.62 13.02 4.62
N HIS A 54 1.58 13.60 5.24
CA HIS A 54 0.76 14.62 4.60
C HIS A 54 1.52 15.94 4.38
N HIS A 55 2.43 16.29 5.30
CA HIS A 55 3.28 17.49 5.23
C HIS A 55 4.71 17.19 4.76
N LEU A 56 4.93 16.02 4.17
CA LEU A 56 6.26 15.53 3.84
C LEU A 56 7.05 16.53 2.96
N PRO A 57 6.48 17.10 1.88
CA PRO A 57 7.21 18.08 1.05
C PRO A 57 7.61 19.35 1.82
N GLU A 58 6.76 19.86 2.70
CA GLU A 58 7.03 21.05 3.51
C GLU A 58 8.13 20.76 4.54
N LEU A 59 8.07 19.61 5.20
CA LEU A 59 9.05 19.19 6.20
C LEU A 59 10.44 18.95 5.59
N LEU A 60 10.49 18.41 4.38
CA LEU A 60 11.74 18.27 3.61
C LEU A 60 12.34 19.63 3.27
N LYS A 61 11.54 20.53 2.68
CA LYS A 61 12.00 21.89 2.34
C LYS A 61 12.48 22.68 3.55
N ALA A 62 11.84 22.49 4.70
CA ALA A 62 12.20 23.15 5.94
C ALA A 62 13.36 22.48 6.70
N GLY A 63 13.86 21.32 6.24
CA GLY A 63 14.89 20.55 6.95
C GLY A 63 14.43 19.97 8.30
N LYS A 64 13.11 19.87 8.53
CA LYS A 64 12.53 19.46 9.83
C LYS A 64 12.16 17.98 9.91
N LEU A 65 12.06 17.29 8.78
CA LEU A 65 11.57 15.92 8.71
C LEU A 65 12.27 14.97 9.70
N ARG A 66 13.60 15.00 9.77
CA ARG A 66 14.36 14.07 10.62
C ARG A 66 14.06 14.26 12.10
N GLN A 67 13.89 15.52 12.54
CA GLN A 67 13.52 15.83 13.92
C GLN A 67 12.11 15.29 14.22
N ASP A 68 11.15 15.52 13.33
CA ASP A 68 9.77 15.07 13.53
C ASP A 68 9.65 13.54 13.54
N VAL A 69 10.40 12.85 12.67
CA VAL A 69 10.46 11.38 12.65
C VAL A 69 11.11 10.83 13.91
N LYS A 70 12.21 11.43 14.41
CA LYS A 70 12.84 11.04 15.70
C LYS A 70 11.89 11.23 16.90
N GLY A 71 10.96 12.19 16.80
CA GLY A 71 9.94 12.45 17.82
C GLY A 71 8.71 11.54 17.76
N LEU A 72 8.60 10.65 16.76
CA LEU A 72 7.43 9.78 16.64
C LEU A 72 7.35 8.78 17.80
N PRO A 73 6.15 8.54 18.36
CA PRO A 73 5.95 7.42 19.26
C PRO A 73 6.11 6.09 18.48
N LEU A 74 6.61 5.05 19.16
CA LEU A 74 6.60 3.70 18.61
C LEU A 74 5.16 3.17 18.57
N LEU A 75 4.58 3.10 17.38
CA LEU A 75 3.22 2.60 17.18
C LEU A 75 3.23 1.12 16.79
N SER A 76 2.31 0.35 17.37
CA SER A 76 2.09 -1.06 17.00
C SER A 76 1.21 -1.18 15.76
N THR A 77 1.46 -2.18 14.93
CA THR A 77 0.64 -2.49 13.75
C THR A 77 -0.60 -3.34 14.08
N ASN A 78 -0.80 -3.75 15.34
CA ASN A 78 -1.89 -4.64 15.76
C ASN A 78 -3.31 -4.06 15.55
N LYS A 79 -3.44 -2.76 15.32
CA LYS A 79 -4.74 -2.10 15.06
C LYS A 79 -5.07 -1.98 13.57
N LEU A 80 -4.17 -2.33 12.66
CA LEU A 80 -4.47 -2.43 11.22
C LEU A 80 -5.33 -3.68 10.99
N ARG A 81 -6.56 -3.50 10.49
CA ARG A 81 -7.59 -4.56 10.40
C ARG A 81 -7.79 -5.08 8.99
N SER A 82 -7.46 -4.29 7.96
CA SER A 82 -7.69 -4.65 6.56
C SER A 82 -6.41 -4.63 5.73
N GLN A 83 -6.38 -5.42 4.64
CA GLN A 83 -5.26 -5.40 3.70
C GLN A 83 -5.01 -3.99 3.12
N SER A 84 -6.07 -3.20 2.91
CA SER A 84 -5.96 -1.84 2.41
C SER A 84 -5.32 -0.89 3.42
N GLU A 85 -5.62 -1.03 4.72
CA GLU A 85 -4.91 -0.31 5.78
C GLU A 85 -3.44 -0.73 5.88
N TRP A 86 -3.15 -2.03 5.79
CA TRP A 86 -1.77 -2.54 5.77
C TRP A 86 -0.97 -1.97 4.59
N ARG A 87 -1.55 -1.97 3.38
CA ARG A 87 -0.92 -1.37 2.19
C ARG A 87 -0.66 0.12 2.39
N ARG A 88 -1.61 0.85 2.96
CA ARG A 88 -1.42 2.28 3.25
C ARG A 88 -0.32 2.51 4.27
N ALA A 89 -0.33 1.81 5.40
CA ALA A 89 0.70 1.91 6.42
C ALA A 89 2.09 1.63 5.83
N TYR A 90 2.21 0.59 5.00
CA TYR A 90 3.44 0.27 4.29
C TYR A 90 3.93 1.43 3.41
N VAL A 91 3.04 2.01 2.59
CA VAL A 91 3.38 3.17 1.74
C VAL A 91 3.84 4.35 2.60
N ILE A 92 3.12 4.69 3.67
CA ILE A 92 3.52 5.80 4.55
C ILE A 92 4.91 5.56 5.11
N LEU A 93 5.14 4.39 5.72
CA LEU A 93 6.38 4.07 6.39
C LEU A 93 7.57 4.03 5.41
N ILE A 94 7.39 3.54 4.18
CA ILE A 94 8.46 3.53 3.20
C ILE A 94 8.80 4.94 2.72
N PHE A 95 7.81 5.80 2.49
CA PHE A 95 8.06 7.21 2.16
C PHE A 95 8.81 7.92 3.29
N LEU A 96 8.40 7.71 4.54
CA LEU A 96 9.10 8.29 5.70
C LEU A 96 10.53 7.75 5.83
N ALA A 97 10.75 6.45 5.65
CA ALA A 97 12.08 5.85 5.72
C ALA A 97 13.02 6.42 4.63
N HIS A 98 12.56 6.46 3.38
CA HIS A 98 13.34 7.02 2.27
C HIS A 98 13.62 8.51 2.45
N ALA A 99 12.61 9.27 2.86
CA ALA A 99 12.75 10.71 3.06
C ALA A 99 13.65 11.03 4.27
N TYR A 100 13.60 10.20 5.32
CA TYR A 100 14.50 10.35 6.47
C TYR A 100 15.96 10.15 6.07
N ILE A 101 16.27 9.05 5.35
CA ILE A 101 17.62 8.74 4.91
C ILE A 101 18.09 9.78 3.89
N TRP A 102 17.36 9.97 2.79
CA TRP A 102 17.84 10.70 1.61
C TRP A 102 17.37 12.15 1.49
N GLY A 103 16.46 12.59 2.35
CA GLY A 103 15.79 13.89 2.20
C GLY A 103 16.53 15.11 2.72
N GLY A 104 17.74 14.94 3.28
CA GLY A 104 18.62 16.05 3.67
C GLY A 104 19.71 16.33 2.63
N GLU A 105 20.57 17.33 2.88
CA GLU A 105 21.71 17.63 2.01
C GLU A 105 22.65 16.43 1.81
N GLN A 106 22.78 15.61 2.85
CA GLN A 106 23.52 14.35 2.83
C GLN A 106 22.63 13.25 3.41
N ALA A 107 22.93 12.00 3.06
CA ALA A 107 22.24 10.86 3.65
C ALA A 107 22.43 10.81 5.18
N GLU A 108 21.38 10.50 5.93
CA GLU A 108 21.51 10.23 7.37
C GLU A 108 22.29 8.92 7.56
N GLN A 109 23.27 8.91 8.48
CA GLN A 109 24.11 7.76 8.80
C GLN A 109 23.48 6.83 9.85
#